data_AF-A0A2V8I385-F1
#
_entry.id   AF-A0A2V8I385-F1
#
_cell.length_a   1.000
_cell.length_b   1.000
_cell.length_c   1.000
_cell.angle_alpha   90.00
_cell.angle_beta   90.00
_cell.angle_gamma   90.00
#
_symmetry.space_group_name_H-M   'P 1'
#
loop_
_entity.id
_entity.type
_entity.pdbx_description
1 polymer ?
#
loop_
_entity_poly.entity_id
_entity_poly.type
_entity_poly.pdbx_seq_one_letter_code
_entity_poly.pdbx_strand_id
1 'polypeptide(L)' 'MKFYSAKNPGVAQISKQEQVLDILRNVTTTPPDRVKEFSFKGSGGSYAKLFDGTERVLSWDNLVWINRSVSQP' A
#
# COMPACT_ATOMS: atom_id res chain seq x y z
N MET A 1 16.95 -9.07 -1.60
CA MET A 1 18.12 -8.43 -0.95
C MET A 1 19.03 -9.50 -0.34
N LYS A 2 20.35 -9.33 -0.38
CA LYS A 2 21.33 -10.28 0.17
C LYS A 2 21.98 -9.68 1.43
N PHE A 3 21.96 -10.41 2.53
CA PHE A 3 22.51 -10.01 3.83
C PHE A 3 23.67 -10.93 4.18
N TYR A 4 24.79 -10.37 4.61
CA TYR A 4 25.99 -11.12 5.01
C TYR A 4 26.10 -11.18 6.52
N SER A 5 26.48 -12.35 7.05
CA SER A 5 26.71 -12.49 8.49
C SER A 5 27.97 -11.72 8.91
N ALA A 6 27.84 -10.84 9.90
CA ALA A 6 28.98 -10.15 10.51
C ALA A 6 29.93 -11.12 11.24
N LYS A 7 29.42 -12.27 11.70
CA LYS A 7 30.21 -13.29 12.40
C LYS A 7 30.88 -14.29 11.45
N ASN A 8 30.28 -14.53 10.28
CA ASN A 8 30.85 -15.41 9.26
C ASN A 8 30.59 -14.82 7.86
N PRO A 9 31.54 -14.05 7.29
CA PRO A 9 31.36 -13.38 6.01
C PRO A 9 31.09 -14.32 4.82
N GLY A 10 31.42 -15.62 4.95
CA GLY A 10 31.14 -16.64 3.94
C GLY A 10 29.66 -17.08 3.88
N VAL A 11 28.86 -16.71 4.88
CA VAL A 11 27.44 -17.05 4.94
C VAL A 11 26.60 -15.83 4.57
N ALA A 12 25.74 -16.01 3.57
CA ALA A 12 24.78 -15.00 3.15
C ALA A 12 23.35 -15.56 3.18
N GLN A 13 22.40 -14.68 3.49
CA GLN A 13 20.98 -14.95 3.40
C GLN A 13 20.38 -14.08 2.31
N ILE A 14 19.55 -14.69 1.47
CA ILE A 14 18.79 -14.01 0.42
C ILE A 14 17.36 -13.86 0.93
N SER A 15 16.95 -12.62 1.17
CA SER A 15 15.57 -12.25 1.49
C SER A 15 14.84 -11.84 0.22
N LYS A 16 13.72 -12.49 -0.08
CA LYS A 16 12.82 -12.14 -1.17
C LYS A 16 11.48 -11.70 -0.58
N GLN A 17 10.96 -10.58 -1.08
CA GLN A 17 9.63 -10.10 -0.78
C GLN A 17 8.89 -9.90 -2.09
N GLU A 18 7.75 -10.57 -2.22
CA GLU A 18 6.81 -10.34 -3.32
C GLU A 18 5.59 -9.64 -2.73
N GLN A 19 5.18 -8.56 -3.36
CA GLN A 19 3.99 -7.82 -2.99
C GLN A 19 3.23 -7.45 -4.26
N VAL A 20 1.93 -7.69 -4.24
CA VAL A 20 1.01 -7.24 -5.28
C VAL A 20 0.14 -6.15 -4.68
N LEU A 21 -0.03 -5.06 -5.40
CA LEU A 21 -0.98 -4.00 -5.09
C LEU A 21 -2.10 -4.10 -6.12
N ASP A 22 -3.22 -4.69 -5.73
CA ASP A 22 -4.43 -4.67 -6.56
C ASP A 22 -5.34 -3.52 -6.13
N ILE A 23 -5.70 -2.67 -7.10
CA ILE A 23 -6.65 -1.57 -6.89
C ILE A 23 -8.06 -2.17 -6.99
N LEU A 24 -8.59 -2.61 -5.86
CA LEU A 24 -9.97 -3.08 -5.77
C LEU A 24 -10.89 -1.88 -5.53
N ARG A 25 -11.95 -1.71 -6.34
CA ARG A 25 -13.05 -0.79 -5.98
C ARG A 25 -13.75 -1.36 -4.75
N ASN A 26 -13.55 -0.76 -3.59
CA ASN A 26 -14.29 -1.14 -2.41
C ASN A 26 -15.76 -0.69 -2.52
N VAL A 27 -16.62 -1.61 -2.92
CA VAL A 27 -18.08 -1.51 -2.80
C VAL A 27 -18.68 -2.72 -2.06
N THR A 28 -17.85 -3.62 -1.50
CA THR A 28 -18.31 -4.93 -1.00
C THR A 28 -17.59 -5.46 0.24
N THR A 29 -16.84 -4.66 1.00
CA THR A 29 -16.21 -5.17 2.25
C THR A 29 -17.26 -5.54 3.31
N THR A 30 -17.03 -6.67 3.99
CA THR A 30 -17.82 -7.14 5.14
C THR A 30 -16.87 -7.33 6.33
N PRO A 31 -16.99 -6.53 7.41
CA PRO A 31 -18.02 -5.52 7.64
C PRO A 31 -17.85 -4.28 6.74
N PRO A 32 -18.94 -3.53 6.48
CA PRO A 32 -18.92 -2.33 5.66
C PRO A 32 -17.88 -1.33 6.15
N ASP A 33 -17.30 -0.57 5.22
CA ASP A 33 -16.43 0.56 5.53
C ASP A 33 -17.13 1.49 6.55
N ARG A 34 -16.38 1.89 7.58
CA ARG A 34 -16.90 2.69 8.70
C ARG A 34 -16.87 4.19 8.38
N VAL A 35 -16.17 4.58 7.32
CA VAL A 35 -16.13 5.96 6.85
C VAL A 35 -17.39 6.26 6.06
N LYS A 36 -18.32 6.99 6.67
CA LYS A 36 -19.62 7.35 6.06
C LYS A 36 -19.58 8.68 5.32
N GLU A 37 -18.75 9.61 5.78
CA GLU A 37 -18.66 10.97 5.27
C GLU A 37 -17.22 11.46 5.38
N PHE A 38 -16.75 12.18 4.37
CA PHE A 38 -15.44 12.80 4.31
C PHE A 38 -15.58 14.13 3.55
N SER A 39 -14.75 15.11 3.88
CA SER A 39 -14.66 16.38 3.15
C SER A 39 -13.19 16.76 3.01
N PHE A 40 -12.83 17.29 1.85
CA PHE A 40 -11.49 17.79 1.59
C PHE A 40 -11.56 19.25 1.18
N LYS A 41 -10.65 20.08 1.69
CA LYS A 41 -10.50 21.48 1.29
C LYS A 41 -9.06 21.69 0.84
N GLY A 42 -8.88 21.87 -0.46
CA GLY A 42 -7.60 22.25 -1.05
C GLY A 42 -7.55 23.74 -1.30
N SER A 43 -6.45 24.40 -0.94
CA SER A 43 -6.14 25.77 -1.32
C SER A 43 -4.84 25.81 -2.13
N GLY A 44 -4.67 26.83 -2.96
CA GLY A 44 -3.45 27.02 -3.76
C GLY A 44 -3.67 26.90 -5.26
N GLY A 45 -3.59 28.05 -5.94
CA GLY A 45 -3.41 28.16 -7.39
C GLY A 45 -4.31 27.29 -8.26
N SER A 46 -3.73 26.68 -9.28
CA SER A 46 -4.42 25.82 -10.26
C SER A 46 -5.00 24.54 -9.65
N TYR A 47 -4.43 24.04 -8.55
CA TYR A 47 -4.88 22.82 -7.89
C TYR A 47 -6.21 22.98 -7.16
N ALA A 48 -6.54 24.20 -6.69
CA ALA A 48 -7.84 24.47 -6.06
C ALA A 48 -9.03 24.13 -6.99
N LYS A 49 -8.84 24.19 -8.31
CA LYS A 49 -9.87 23.84 -9.31
C LYS A 49 -10.18 22.35 -9.36
N LEU A 50 -9.32 21.50 -8.80
CA LEU A 50 -9.52 20.05 -8.71
C LEU A 50 -10.32 19.64 -7.46
N PHE A 51 -10.62 20.60 -6.58
CA PHE A 51 -11.37 20.43 -5.34
C PHE A 51 -12.71 21.19 -5.41
N ASP A 52 -13.50 20.93 -6.46
CA ASP A 52 -14.77 21.60 -6.78
C ASP A 52 -16.01 20.98 -6.10
N GLY A 53 -15.82 19.92 -5.30
CA GLY A 53 -16.88 19.24 -4.58
C GLY A 53 -17.54 18.11 -5.38
N THR A 54 -17.08 17.84 -6.61
CA THR A 54 -17.52 16.69 -7.42
C THR A 54 -16.69 15.44 -7.17
N GLU A 55 -15.70 15.50 -6.27
CA GLU A 55 -14.82 14.38 -5.97
C GLU A 55 -15.61 13.21 -5.41
N ARG A 56 -15.27 12.00 -5.85
CA ARG A 56 -15.82 10.76 -5.31
C ARG A 56 -14.79 10.09 -4.42
N VAL A 57 -15.24 9.59 -3.27
CA VAL A 57 -14.41 8.71 -2.44
C VAL A 57 -14.08 7.49 -3.26
N LEU A 58 -12.79 7.18 -3.31
CA LEU A 58 -12.33 5.83 -3.57
C LEU A 58 -11.75 5.33 -2.26
N SER A 59 -12.41 4.34 -1.66
CA SER A 59 -11.83 3.61 -0.55
C SER A 59 -10.77 2.65 -1.12
N TRP A 60 -9.52 2.86 -0.70
CA TRP A 60 -8.38 2.01 -1.05
C TRP A 60 -8.22 0.96 0.04
N ASP A 61 -8.85 -0.19 -0.14
CA ASP A 61 -8.51 -1.37 0.63
C ASP A 61 -7.26 -2.00 0.04
N ASN A 62 -6.15 -1.87 0.77
CA ASN A 62 -4.93 -2.58 0.44
C ASN A 62 -4.98 -3.97 1.11
N LEU A 63 -5.38 -4.99 0.35
CA LEU A 63 -5.13 -6.37 0.77
C LEU A 63 -3.66 -6.69 0.47
N VAL A 64 -2.81 -6.39 1.46
CA VAL A 64 -1.37 -6.59 1.37
C VAL A 64 -1.08 -8.10 1.35
N TRP A 65 -1.00 -8.68 0.14
CA TRP A 65 -0.40 -10.01 -0.01
C TRP A 65 1.11 -9.85 -0.02
N ILE A 66 1.76 -10.32 1.05
CA ILE A 66 3.22 -10.36 1.13
C ILE A 66 3.67 -11.80 1.28
N ASN A 67 4.35 -12.31 0.25
CA ASN A 67 5.17 -13.50 0.39
C ASN A 67 6.57 -13.09 0.80
N ARG A 68 7.04 -13.63 1.93
CA ARG A 68 8.41 -13.49 2.40
C ARG A 68 9.08 -14.86 2.36
N SER A 69 10.25 -14.93 1.75
CA SER A 69 11.09 -16.12 1.83
C SER A 69 12.53 -15.74 2.14
N VAL A 70 13.19 -16.62 2.89
CA VAL A 70 14.62 -16.55 3.20
C VAL A 70 15.26 -17.83 2.67
N SER A 71 16.31 -17.68 1.88
CA SER A 71 17.09 -18.79 1.35
C SER A 71 18.58 -18.56 1.60
N GLN A 72 19.32 -19.65 1.65
CA GLN A 72 20.79 -19.63 1.53
C GLN A 72 21.14 -20.10 0.12
N PRO A 73 22.26 -19.63 -0.45
CA PRO A 73 22.78 -20.13 -1.73
C PRO A 73 22.96 -21.65 -1.74
#